data_AF-A0A093XPN5-F1
#
_entry.id   AF-A0A093XPN5-F1
#
_cell.length_a   1.000
_cell.length_b   1.000
_cell.length_c   1.000
_cell.angle_alpha   90.00
_cell.angle_beta   90.00
_cell.angle_gamma   90.00
#
_symmetry.space_group_name_H-M   'P 1'
#
loop_
_entity.id
_entity.type
_entity.pdbx_description
1 polymer ?
#
loop_
_entity_poly.entity_id
_entity_poly.type
_entity_poly.pdbx_seq_one_letter_code
_entity_poly.pdbx_strand_id
1 'polypeptide(L)'
;MVFKVASSCYWAATQPQCPKGIMQWQHGTYSIQNNGSLALVPIPSDGRQLISDPCAGYHSTYTHYNQSVLFESYRIYMDKYHGIQRLDLVQFDGSPMQPLYILYRPPAMLPTTMLNPTGKARGKAKRAVAIDGKENQVSSMIRSVDPVVLERWWWFGIISTSVGGLVLWCS
;
A
#
# COMPACT_ATOMS: atom_id res chain seq x y z
N MET A 1 2.74 -4.74 -11.72
CA MET A 1 2.26 -6.06 -11.25
C MET A 1 2.55 -6.16 -9.77
N VAL A 2 1.55 -6.47 -8.93
CA VAL A 2 1.73 -6.76 -7.50
C VAL A 2 2.08 -8.24 -7.42
N PHE A 3 3.32 -8.55 -7.07
CA PHE A 3 3.65 -9.87 -6.59
C PHE A 3 3.30 -9.93 -5.12
N LYS A 4 2.17 -10.56 -4.78
CA LYS A 4 1.90 -11.02 -3.42
C LYS A 4 2.38 -12.45 -3.33
N VAL A 5 3.61 -12.64 -2.87
CA VAL A 5 4.15 -13.96 -2.55
C VAL A 5 3.85 -14.18 -1.07
N ALA A 6 2.79 -14.91 -0.77
CA ALA A 6 2.55 -15.39 0.59
C ALA A 6 3.31 -16.71 0.74
N SER A 7 4.59 -16.68 1.12
CA SER A 7 5.39 -17.89 1.24
C SER A 7 5.17 -18.60 2.58
N SER A 8 4.67 -19.83 2.44
CA SER A 8 4.98 -21.06 3.18
C SER A 8 4.98 -21.03 4.72
N CYS A 9 3.99 -21.74 5.30
CA CYS A 9 4.10 -22.34 6.63
C CYS A 9 5.04 -23.54 6.59
N TYR A 10 6.33 -23.33 6.88
CA TYR A 10 7.22 -24.46 7.14
C TYR A 10 6.94 -25.00 8.54
N TRP A 11 6.17 -26.09 8.61
CA TRP A 11 6.14 -26.93 9.80
C TRP A 11 7.37 -27.85 9.70
N ALA A 12 8.42 -27.56 10.46
CA ALA A 12 9.34 -28.66 10.78
C ALA A 12 8.53 -29.61 11.67
N ALA A 13 8.29 -30.86 11.23
CA ALA A 13 7.53 -31.84 12.01
C ALA A 13 8.07 -32.02 13.45
N THR A 14 9.33 -31.65 13.66
CA THR A 14 10.04 -31.64 14.95
C THR A 14 9.56 -30.55 15.92
N GLN A 15 8.92 -29.47 15.47
CA GLN A 15 8.51 -28.32 16.29
C GLN A 15 7.16 -27.71 15.86
N PRO A 16 6.03 -28.39 16.15
CA PRO A 16 4.70 -27.92 15.75
C PRO A 16 4.29 -26.60 16.42
N GLN A 17 4.88 -26.24 17.56
CA GLN A 17 4.62 -24.98 18.26
C GLN A 17 5.19 -23.71 17.58
N CYS A 18 5.99 -23.87 16.51
CA CYS A 18 6.74 -22.77 15.87
C CYS A 18 6.34 -22.49 14.41
N PRO A 19 5.05 -22.26 14.06
CA PRO A 19 4.67 -22.00 12.67
C PRO A 19 5.27 -20.68 12.20
N LYS A 20 6.08 -20.72 11.14
CA LYS A 20 6.65 -19.53 10.51
C LYS A 20 5.82 -19.13 9.30
N GLY A 21 5.55 -17.84 9.12
CA GLY A 21 4.82 -17.34 7.97
C GLY A 21 5.53 -16.13 7.36
N ILE A 22 5.53 -16.06 6.03
CA ILE A 22 6.10 -14.93 5.30
C ILE A 22 5.03 -14.35 4.37
N MET A 23 4.85 -13.03 4.42
CA MET A 23 4.08 -12.30 3.43
C MET A 23 4.96 -11.27 2.76
N GLN A 24 5.12 -11.39 1.45
CA GLN A 24 5.91 -10.48 0.63
C GLN A 24 4.99 -9.78 -0.36
N TRP A 25 5.20 -8.47 -0.50
CA TRP A 25 4.54 -7.63 -1.48
C TRP A 25 5.58 -6.82 -2.20
N GLN A 26 5.56 -6.88 -3.52
CA GLN A 26 6.48 -6.12 -4.32
C GLN A 26 5.86 -5.75 -5.65
N HIS A 27 6.02 -4.48 -6.02
CA HIS A 27 5.74 -4.05 -7.37
C HIS A 27 7.01 -4.14 -8.22
N GLY A 28 6.79 -4.41 -9.50
CA GLY A 28 7.87 -4.55 -10.45
C GLY A 28 7.38 -4.70 -11.88
N THR A 29 8.36 -4.87 -12.75
CA THR A 29 8.19 -5.26 -14.15
C THR A 29 8.43 -6.76 -14.28
N TYR A 30 7.78 -7.36 -15.28
CA TYR A 30 8.05 -8.72 -15.68
C TYR A 30 8.59 -8.71 -17.11
N SER A 31 9.46 -9.67 -17.42
CA SER A 31 9.89 -9.95 -18.78
C SER A 31 9.83 -11.45 -19.03
N ILE A 32 9.41 -11.83 -20.23
CA ILE A 32 9.38 -13.22 -20.67
C ILE A 32 10.64 -13.44 -21.49
N GLN A 33 11.42 -14.44 -21.12
CA GLN A 33 12.68 -14.76 -21.78
C GLN A 33 12.43 -15.71 -22.96
N ASN A 34 13.37 -15.77 -23.90
CA ASN A 34 13.26 -16.58 -25.12
C ASN A 34 13.16 -18.09 -24.82
N ASN A 35 13.65 -18.53 -23.67
CA ASN A 35 13.55 -19.91 -23.17
C ASN A 35 12.18 -20.23 -22.52
N GLY A 36 11.25 -19.26 -22.46
CA GLY A 36 9.95 -19.42 -21.80
C GLY A 36 9.96 -19.17 -20.29
N SER A 37 11.12 -18.82 -19.71
CA SER A 37 11.20 -18.43 -18.30
C SER A 37 10.58 -17.06 -18.07
N LEU A 38 10.21 -16.77 -16.83
CA LEU A 38 9.62 -15.49 -16.42
C LEU A 38 10.53 -14.81 -15.39
N ALA A 39 11.10 -13.65 -15.75
CA ALA A 39 11.92 -12.85 -14.87
C ALA A 39 11.14 -11.65 -14.31
N LEU A 40 11.24 -11.47 -12.99
CA LEU A 40 10.58 -10.41 -12.25
C LEU A 40 11.62 -9.47 -11.67
N VAL A 41 11.50 -8.19 -12.06
CA VAL A 41 12.43 -7.15 -11.65
C VAL A 41 11.69 -6.16 -10.77
N PRO A 42 12.09 -6.03 -9.50
CA PRO A 42 11.38 -5.17 -8.56
C PRO A 42 11.76 -3.70 -8.67
N ILE A 43 10.89 -2.84 -8.13
CA ILE A 43 11.21 -1.44 -7.84
C ILE A 43 11.88 -1.39 -6.46
N PRO A 44 13.14 -0.91 -6.33
CA PRO A 44 13.93 -1.04 -5.10
C PRO A 44 13.30 -0.49 -3.81
N SER A 45 12.49 0.58 -3.89
CA SER A 45 11.92 1.26 -2.71
C SER A 45 10.55 0.75 -2.28
N ASP A 46 9.94 -0.17 -3.02
CA ASP A 46 8.53 -0.52 -2.88
C ASP A 46 8.30 -1.86 -2.18
N GLY A 47 9.19 -2.82 -2.37
CA GLY A 47 8.99 -4.15 -1.79
C GLY A 47 9.01 -4.15 -0.26
N ARG A 48 8.13 -4.97 0.33
CA ARG A 48 7.92 -5.15 1.76
C ARG A 48 7.76 -6.62 2.09
N GLN A 49 8.25 -7.02 3.25
CA GLN A 49 8.13 -8.37 3.78
C GLN A 49 7.70 -8.30 5.24
N LEU A 50 6.68 -9.08 5.58
CA LEU A 50 6.29 -9.37 6.95
C LEU A 50 6.66 -10.82 7.26
N ILE A 51 7.45 -11.02 8.31
CA ILE A 51 7.86 -12.34 8.79
C ILE A 51 7.25 -12.54 10.17
N SER A 52 6.51 -13.63 10.33
CA SER A 52 5.96 -14.07 11.60
C SER A 52 6.68 -15.34 12.02
N ASP A 53 7.36 -15.30 13.16
CA ASP A 53 8.04 -16.45 13.77
C ASP A 53 7.82 -16.43 15.29
N PRO A 54 6.86 -17.23 15.82
CA PRO A 54 6.51 -17.21 17.23
C PRO A 54 7.63 -17.73 18.13
N CYS A 55 8.63 -18.42 17.58
CA CYS A 55 9.75 -18.95 18.35
C CYS A 55 10.97 -18.02 18.34
N ALA A 56 11.02 -17.06 17.41
CA ALA A 56 11.95 -15.94 17.47
C ALA A 56 11.45 -14.77 18.32
N GLY A 57 10.13 -14.62 18.47
CA GLY A 57 9.54 -13.61 19.36
C GLY A 57 8.02 -13.47 19.22
N TYR A 58 7.43 -12.60 20.04
CA TYR A 58 5.98 -12.34 20.06
C TYR A 58 5.49 -11.36 18.99
N HIS A 59 6.40 -10.74 18.24
CA HIS A 59 6.07 -9.72 17.25
C HIS A 59 6.53 -10.12 15.86
N SER A 60 5.73 -9.77 14.87
CA SER A 60 6.09 -9.91 13.46
C SER A 60 7.08 -8.83 13.04
N THR A 61 8.09 -9.21 12.27
CA THR A 61 9.11 -8.30 11.76
C THR A 61 8.72 -7.79 10.38
N TYR A 62 8.66 -6.47 10.22
CA TYR A 62 8.39 -5.81 8.95
C TYR A 62 9.66 -5.19 8.37
N THR A 63 10.07 -5.64 7.19
CA THR A 63 11.32 -5.20 6.54
C THR A 63 11.10 -4.85 5.06
N HIS A 64 12.04 -4.07 4.52
CA HIS A 64 12.10 -3.85 3.07
C HIS A 64 12.56 -5.11 2.34
N TYR A 65 11.99 -5.35 1.17
CA TYR A 65 12.31 -6.51 0.34
C TYR A 65 12.68 -6.06 -1.09
N ASN A 66 13.82 -6.52 -1.58
CA ASN A 66 14.33 -6.18 -2.90
C ASN A 66 15.09 -7.36 -3.50
N GLN A 67 14.36 -8.33 -4.07
CA GLN A 67 14.96 -9.46 -4.76
C GLN A 67 14.31 -9.65 -6.13
N SER A 68 15.14 -9.85 -7.15
CA SER A 68 14.68 -10.31 -8.46
C SER A 68 14.42 -11.82 -8.41
N VAL A 69 13.28 -12.25 -8.95
CA VAL A 69 12.88 -13.66 -8.96
C VAL A 69 12.81 -14.16 -10.40
N LEU A 70 13.38 -15.34 -10.64
CA LEU A 70 13.30 -16.04 -11.91
C LEU A 70 12.47 -17.31 -11.72
N PHE A 71 11.44 -17.46 -12.54
CA PHE A 71 10.61 -18.64 -12.63
C PHE A 71 10.97 -19.44 -13.88
N GLU A 72 11.15 -20.74 -13.73
CA GLU A 72 11.51 -21.64 -14.82
C GLU A 72 10.42 -21.66 -15.89
N SER A 73 9.16 -21.76 -15.46
CA SER A 73 8.00 -21.74 -16.36
C SER A 73 6.77 -21.16 -15.67
N TYR A 74 5.80 -20.75 -16.49
CA TYR A 74 4.51 -20.26 -16.03
C TYR A 74 3.39 -20.84 -16.90
N ARG A 75 2.20 -20.99 -16.33
CA ARG A 75 0.99 -21.45 -17.04
C ARG A 75 -0.20 -20.58 -16.67
N ILE A 76 -0.93 -20.13 -17.67
CA ILE A 76 -2.14 -19.33 -17.49
C ILE A 76 -3.30 -20.11 -18.12
N TYR A 77 -4.33 -20.40 -17.34
CA TYR A 77 -5.52 -21.11 -17.80
C TYR A 77 -6.75 -20.72 -16.97
N MET A 78 -7.94 -21.09 -17.44
CA MET A 78 -9.16 -20.97 -16.64
C MET A 78 -9.29 -22.19 -15.74
N ASP A 79 -9.40 -21.97 -14.44
CA ASP A 79 -9.64 -23.05 -13.50
C ASP A 79 -11.03 -23.65 -13.75
N LYS A 80 -11.11 -24.97 -13.94
CA LYS A 80 -12.36 -25.69 -14.23
C LYS A 80 -13.32 -25.67 -13.05
N TYR A 81 -12.80 -25.57 -11.82
CA TYR A 81 -13.64 -25.59 -10.62
C TYR A 81 -14.24 -24.20 -10.33
N HIS A 82 -13.41 -23.16 -10.31
CA HIS A 82 -13.85 -21.80 -9.97
C HIS A 82 -14.28 -20.94 -11.16
N GLY A 83 -13.90 -21.30 -12.40
CA GLY A 83 -14.17 -20.49 -13.60
C GLY A 83 -13.36 -19.18 -13.67
N ILE A 84 -12.31 -19.06 -12.86
CA ILE A 84 -11.48 -17.85 -12.73
C ILE A 84 -10.12 -18.10 -13.40
N GLN A 85 -9.51 -17.06 -13.98
CA GLN A 85 -8.18 -17.19 -14.57
C GLN A 85 -7.14 -17.41 -13.46
N ARG A 86 -6.40 -18.49 -13.61
CA ARG A 86 -5.36 -18.96 -12.70
C ARG A 86 -4.00 -18.87 -13.37
N LEU A 87 -3.01 -18.45 -12.60
CA LEU A 87 -1.60 -18.42 -12.94
C LEU A 87 -0.86 -19.39 -12.00
N ASP A 88 -0.23 -20.40 -12.61
CA ASP A 88 0.68 -21.30 -11.92
C ASP A 88 2.12 -20.95 -12.30
N LEU A 89 2.98 -20.86 -11.29
CA LEU A 89 4.40 -20.54 -11.44
C LEU A 89 5.23 -21.73 -10.97
N VAL A 90 6.33 -22.00 -11.66
CA VAL A 90 7.31 -23.02 -11.29
C VAL A 90 8.61 -22.33 -10.95
N GLN A 91 9.11 -22.57 -9.74
CA GLN A 91 10.34 -21.99 -9.22
C GLN A 91 11.56 -22.56 -9.96
N PHE A 92 12.73 -21.94 -9.79
CA PHE A 92 13.96 -22.33 -10.51
C PHE A 92 14.42 -23.77 -10.21
N ASP A 93 13.98 -24.35 -9.10
CA ASP A 93 14.26 -25.71 -8.65
C ASP A 93 13.24 -26.74 -9.18
N GLY A 94 12.31 -26.31 -10.05
CA GLY A 94 11.22 -27.12 -10.56
C GLY A 94 10.05 -27.29 -9.59
N SER A 95 10.13 -26.73 -8.38
CA SER A 95 9.03 -26.84 -7.41
C SER A 95 7.85 -25.94 -7.83
N PRO A 96 6.60 -26.45 -7.77
CA PRO A 96 5.44 -25.64 -8.08
C PRO A 96 5.19 -24.65 -6.94
N MET A 97 4.95 -23.39 -7.29
CA MET A 97 4.46 -22.40 -6.33
C MET A 97 2.95 -22.53 -6.10
N GLN A 98 2.47 -21.85 -5.06
CA GLN A 98 1.04 -21.68 -4.83
C GLN A 98 0.32 -21.07 -6.04
N PRO A 99 -0.93 -21.51 -6.33
CA PRO A 99 -1.70 -20.97 -7.43
C PRO A 99 -2.11 -19.52 -7.17
N LEU A 100 -2.04 -18.69 -8.20
CA LEU A 100 -2.44 -17.28 -8.15
C LEU A 100 -3.71 -17.09 -8.97
N TYR A 101 -4.76 -16.55 -8.34
CA TYR A 101 -6.03 -16.24 -9.01
C TYR A 101 -6.12 -14.75 -9.30
N ILE A 102 -6.65 -14.40 -10.48
CA ILE A 102 -6.88 -13.00 -10.79
C ILE A 102 -8.03 -12.44 -9.96
N LEU A 103 -7.83 -11.27 -9.37
CA LEU A 103 -8.85 -10.57 -8.58
C LEU A 103 -9.48 -9.39 -9.31
N TYR A 104 -8.69 -8.62 -10.07
CA TYR A 104 -9.14 -7.38 -10.72
C TYR A 104 -8.64 -7.26 -12.16
N ARG A 105 -9.50 -6.70 -13.02
CA ARG A 105 -9.18 -6.22 -14.38
C ARG A 105 -9.96 -4.92 -14.65
N PRO A 106 -9.32 -3.75 -14.85
CA PRO A 106 -7.87 -3.50 -14.88
C PRO A 106 -7.21 -3.69 -13.50
N PRO A 107 -5.88 -3.86 -13.43
CA PRO A 107 -5.17 -4.06 -12.17
C PRO A 107 -5.32 -2.85 -11.25
N ALA A 108 -5.80 -3.08 -10.02
CA ALA A 108 -5.80 -2.08 -8.95
C ALA A 108 -4.45 -2.15 -8.20
N MET A 109 -3.57 -1.20 -8.45
CA MET A 109 -2.23 -1.12 -7.83
C MET A 109 -1.91 0.32 -7.46
N LEU A 110 -1.05 0.52 -6.47
CA LEU A 110 -0.45 1.83 -6.21
C LEU A 110 0.43 2.24 -7.42
N PRO A 111 0.68 3.56 -7.62
CA PRO A 111 1.53 4.04 -8.71
C PRO A 111 2.89 3.34 -8.71
N THR A 112 3.36 2.90 -9.89
CA THR A 112 4.64 2.19 -10.07
C THR A 112 5.86 3.12 -10.09
N THR A 113 5.73 4.31 -9.52
CA THR A 113 6.81 5.28 -9.34
C THR A 113 7.34 5.19 -7.92
N MET A 114 8.63 5.49 -7.70
CA MET A 114 9.18 5.53 -6.35
C MET A 114 8.41 6.54 -5.49
N LEU A 115 7.74 6.08 -4.43
CA LEU A 115 6.96 6.92 -3.53
C LEU A 115 7.84 7.90 -2.71
N ASN A 116 9.13 7.60 -2.56
CA ASN A 116 10.11 8.48 -1.92
C ASN A 116 11.45 8.45 -2.69
N PRO A 117 11.65 9.33 -3.69
CA PRO A 117 12.93 9.42 -4.39
C PRO A 117 13.97 10.08 -3.47
N THR A 118 14.69 9.29 -2.66
CA THR A 118 15.91 9.76 -1.98
C THR A 118 17.08 9.78 -2.95
N GLY A 119 16.93 10.51 -4.06
CA GLY A 119 18.00 10.82 -5.00
C GLY A 119 18.40 12.27 -4.81
N LYS A 120 19.66 12.53 -4.45
CA LYS A 120 20.24 13.87 -4.63
C LYS A 120 19.99 14.27 -6.08
N ALA A 121 19.21 15.32 -6.30
CA ALA A 121 18.88 15.83 -7.61
C ALA A 121 20.17 16.12 -8.40
N ARG A 122 20.56 15.21 -9.29
CA ARG A 122 21.65 15.42 -10.24
C ARG A 122 21.03 15.58 -11.61
N GLY A 123 20.77 16.82 -12.00
CA GLY A 123 20.31 17.15 -13.34
C GLY A 123 19.35 18.34 -13.33
N LYS A 124 19.81 19.45 -13.89
CA LYS A 124 19.13 20.75 -13.96
C LYS A 124 17.77 20.62 -14.68
N ALA A 125 16.65 20.61 -13.95
CA ALA A 125 15.37 21.01 -14.49
C ALA A 125 15.24 22.54 -14.37
N LYS A 126 15.28 23.23 -15.51
CA LYS A 126 15.12 24.68 -15.60
C LYS A 126 13.63 25.05 -15.49
N ARG A 127 13.27 25.82 -14.43
CA ARG A 127 12.16 26.80 -14.27
C ARG A 127 10.73 26.31 -14.62
N ALA A 128 9.68 26.41 -13.81
CA ALA A 128 9.25 27.30 -12.73
C ALA A 128 8.28 26.50 -11.81
N VAL A 129 7.98 26.77 -10.55
CA VAL A 129 7.77 28.02 -9.79
C VAL A 129 8.39 27.81 -8.40
N ALA A 130 9.19 28.77 -7.94
CA ALA A 130 9.58 28.84 -6.54
C ALA A 130 8.38 29.37 -5.74
N ILE A 131 7.77 28.50 -4.92
CA ILE A 131 7.02 28.95 -3.75
C ILE A 131 7.94 28.68 -2.56
N ASP A 132 8.67 29.73 -2.19
CA ASP A 132 9.24 29.88 -0.87
C ASP A 132 8.09 30.09 0.14
N GLY A 133 8.22 29.53 1.33
CA GLY A 133 7.34 29.84 2.45
C GLY A 133 6.52 28.68 3.01
N LYS A 134 7.08 28.09 4.08
CA LYS A 134 6.40 27.61 5.29
C LYS A 134 5.41 26.44 5.14
N GLU A 135 5.86 25.28 5.65
CA GLU A 135 5.12 24.38 6.54
C GLU A 135 3.64 24.75 6.72
N ASN A 136 2.75 24.12 5.95
CA ASN A 136 1.30 24.06 6.16
C ASN A 136 0.68 23.09 5.12
N GLN A 137 0.95 21.79 5.24
CA GLN A 137 0.30 20.72 4.45
C GLN A 137 -0.51 19.79 5.38
N VAL A 138 -1.18 20.38 6.37
CA VAL A 138 -2.23 19.71 7.17
C VAL A 138 -3.43 20.65 7.26
N SER A 139 -4.01 21.04 6.12
CA SER A 139 -5.25 21.83 6.12
C SER A 139 -6.03 21.70 4.81
N SER A 140 -6.20 20.48 4.29
CA SER A 140 -7.17 20.22 3.20
C SER A 140 -8.47 19.57 3.68
N MET A 141 -8.65 19.38 5.01
CA MET A 141 -9.90 18.89 5.61
C MET A 141 -10.53 19.82 6.65
N ILE A 142 -9.95 20.99 6.92
CA ILE A 142 -10.57 21.98 7.81
C ILE A 142 -10.99 23.16 6.94
N ARG A 143 -12.29 23.24 6.66
CA ARG A 143 -12.90 24.44 6.09
C ARG A 143 -12.73 25.55 7.13
N SER A 144 -11.74 26.41 6.94
CA SER A 144 -11.57 27.62 7.73
C SER A 144 -12.80 28.50 7.51
N VAL A 145 -13.69 28.58 8.50
CA VAL A 145 -14.81 29.51 8.49
C VAL A 145 -14.26 30.87 8.90
N ASP A 146 -14.56 31.92 8.13
CA ASP A 146 -14.06 33.26 8.42
C ASP A 146 -14.45 33.71 9.84
N PRO A 147 -13.50 34.24 10.64
CA PRO A 147 -13.74 34.62 12.04
C PRO A 147 -14.81 35.71 12.16
N VAL A 148 -14.96 36.56 11.13
CA VAL A 148 -15.99 37.61 11.07
C VAL A 148 -17.41 37.04 11.01
N VAL A 149 -17.58 35.87 10.38
CA VAL A 149 -18.88 35.19 10.31
C VAL A 149 -19.21 34.58 11.67
N LEU A 150 -18.23 33.99 12.36
CA LEU A 150 -18.40 33.44 13.71
C LEU A 150 -18.77 34.53 14.73
N GLU A 151 -18.07 35.67 14.71
CA GLU A 151 -18.37 36.82 15.59
C GLU A 151 -19.80 37.32 15.40
N ARG A 152 -20.23 37.48 14.15
CA ARG A 152 -21.59 37.95 13.85
C ARG A 152 -22.65 36.98 14.36
N TRP A 153 -22.45 35.67 14.17
CA TRP A 153 -23.36 34.62 14.66
C TRP A 153 -23.39 34.51 16.18
N TRP A 154 -22.25 34.71 16.83
CA TRP A 154 -22.16 34.71 18.28
C TRP A 154 -22.95 35.88 18.90
N TRP A 155 -22.82 37.08 18.34
CA TRP A 155 -23.62 38.24 18.75
C TRP A 155 -25.12 38.05 18.53
N PHE A 156 -25.53 37.38 17.45
CA PHE A 156 -26.94 37.01 17.26
C PHE A 156 -27.47 36.12 18.40
N GLY A 157 -26.66 35.17 18.88
CA GLY A 157 -27.03 34.33 20.03
C GLY A 157 -27.23 35.13 21.33
N ILE A 158 -26.33 36.08 21.61
CA ILE A 158 -26.44 36.96 22.78
C ILE A 158 -27.69 37.83 22.72
N ILE A 159 -27.95 38.48 21.57
CA ILE A 159 -29.10 39.36 21.40
C ILE A 159 -30.41 38.56 21.52
N SER A 160 -30.47 37.38 20.89
CA SER A 160 -31.64 36.49 20.94
C SER A 160 -31.97 36.07 22.39
N THR A 161 -30.95 35.72 23.16
CA THR A 161 -31.12 35.29 24.56
C THR A 161 -31.53 36.46 25.47
N SER A 162 -30.96 37.64 25.26
CA SER A 162 -31.30 38.85 26.03
C SER A 162 -32.73 39.33 25.76
N VAL A 163 -33.13 39.37 24.48
CA VAL A 163 -34.50 39.76 24.09
C VAL A 163 -35.51 38.74 24.61
N GLY A 164 -35.22 37.44 24.51
CA GLY A 164 -36.08 36.40 25.08
C GLY A 164 -36.25 36.52 26.60
N GLY A 165 -35.19 36.87 27.33
CA GLY A 165 -35.25 37.12 28.77
C GLY A 165 -36.11 38.34 29.15
N LEU A 166 -36.02 39.44 28.40
CA LEU A 166 -36.83 40.63 28.65
C LEU A 166 -38.32 40.40 28.33
N VAL A 167 -38.64 39.64 27.28
CA VAL A 167 -40.02 39.28 26.92
C VAL A 167 -40.67 38.42 28.00
N LEU A 168 -39.93 37.48 28.60
CA LEU A 168 -40.42 36.67 29.72
C LEU A 168 -40.57 37.46 31.03
N TRP A 169 -39.90 38.60 31.17
CA TRP A 169 -40.02 39.46 32.35
C TRP A 169 -41.24 40.41 32.28
N CYS A 170 -41.72 40.73 31.08
CA CYS A 170 -42.89 41.60 30.85
C CYS A 170 -44.20 40.85 30.60
N SER A 171 -44.26 39.54 30.85
CA SER A 171 -45.48 38.72 30.83
C SER A 171 -45.77 38.18 32.22
#